data_AF-A7KAM6-F1
#
_entry.id   AF-A7KAM6-F1
#
_cell.length_a   1.000
_cell.length_b   1.000
_cell.length_c   1.000
_cell.angle_alpha   90.00
_cell.angle_beta   90.00
_cell.angle_gamma   90.00
#
_symmetry.space_group_name_H-M   'P 1'
#
loop_
_entity.id
_entity.type
_entity.pdbx_description
1 polymer ?
#
loop_
_entity_poly.entity_id
_entity_poly.type
_entity_poly.pdbx_seq_one_letter_code
_entity_poly.pdbx_strand_id
1 'polypeptide(L)'
;MASSQSSSSSIRPQAGLNEGDHQSLPQLDTLISYLLGAKRSLSSITHVWRANEIVTASHSALEKSVVLCSRTGFLRRGLNGQLRLLYDVRSEVEQISYRGRDEFSIALKNLDAADARLKHTLDLLRGTIVHASFRPGDEEQKSLHDFVDERGVEELHASLKASIDRTNTARAELDTSNHEFDDELQAIKKSLRHYHTATKLASSRLSITSSSSSASDSGLLTLSSMPGQIQSLEAHAQEMATLLEALVRHFDLCVTAVKHTDGGGAVARSITGDMPAGVDGSNDGMPNIGAEINANLNAPLDPMTDAEYQEMVAVLIKDAPEADDVVMEIQDRINEMESIFEQVQAQRDALLSISKATIEVHSHLSSLASSRLPRYISQAHNFTRVWLEENDRINSGLVELSDLHSLYDGFLNAYDSLMLEVARRRHVRQRVEKVLRDTRHKLDQLHDEDAAARETFRAEQGDFLPSDIWPGVGLAPMQVQFTRLSGGQLDGGPIGQKPLEEPSGGEYAGAAKAGVSDGSAEGEQIPDLPRHLVEEAYARVKARNKVASQLHTV
;
A
#
# COMPACT_ATOMS: atom_id res chain seq x y z
N MET A 1 55.79 33.49 -7.62
CA MET A 1 55.73 34.90 -8.08
C MET A 1 55.38 35.76 -6.88
N ALA A 2 56.04 36.92 -6.77
CA ALA A 2 56.00 37.91 -5.68
C ALA A 2 56.86 37.61 -4.43
N SER A 3 58.13 38.03 -4.51
CA SER A 3 58.97 38.43 -3.37
C SER A 3 58.79 39.93 -3.09
N SER A 4 58.85 40.37 -1.84
CA SER A 4 59.25 41.72 -1.36
C SER A 4 59.01 41.79 0.16
N GLN A 5 59.76 42.46 1.02
CA GLN A 5 61.01 43.22 0.96
C GLN A 5 61.41 43.47 2.43
N SER A 6 62.72 43.49 2.67
CA SER A 6 63.40 43.80 3.94
C SER A 6 63.13 45.24 4.39
N SER A 7 63.04 45.49 5.70
CA SER A 7 63.14 46.83 6.30
C SER A 7 64.20 46.80 7.39
N SER A 8 65.40 47.27 7.06
CA SER A 8 66.45 47.62 8.02
C SER A 8 66.29 49.10 8.40
N SER A 9 66.25 49.40 9.69
CA SER A 9 66.40 50.77 10.20
C SER A 9 67.62 50.83 11.12
N SER A 10 68.71 51.38 10.57
CA SER A 10 69.89 51.85 11.31
C SER A 10 69.56 53.13 12.07
N ILE A 11 69.87 53.16 13.37
CA ILE A 11 70.24 54.37 14.09
C ILE A 11 71.50 54.04 14.92
N ARG A 12 72.56 54.79 14.68
CA ARG A 12 73.91 54.76 15.30
C ARG A 12 74.28 56.23 15.61
N PRO A 13 75.38 56.53 16.31
CA PRO A 13 75.65 56.49 17.77
C PRO A 13 76.10 57.87 18.32
N GLN A 14 76.29 58.02 19.64
CA GLN A 14 77.48 58.62 20.28
C GLN A 14 77.32 58.82 21.79
N ALA A 15 78.48 58.84 22.48
CA ALA A 15 78.74 59.00 23.91
C ALA A 15 78.55 57.71 24.74
N GLY A 16 79.56 57.17 25.43
CA GLY A 16 80.93 57.60 25.69
C GLY A 16 81.50 56.66 26.76
N LEU A 17 82.74 56.21 26.54
CA LEU A 17 83.78 55.95 27.56
C LEU A 17 83.37 55.19 28.83
N ASN A 18 83.68 53.89 28.89
CA ASN A 18 84.72 53.38 29.80
C ASN A 18 84.89 51.86 29.61
N GLU A 19 86.01 51.51 28.98
CA GLU A 19 86.65 50.20 29.13
C GLU A 19 87.14 50.07 30.58
N GLY A 20 86.83 48.96 31.22
CA GLY A 20 87.33 48.62 32.55
C GLY A 20 86.21 48.36 33.54
N ASP A 21 85.48 47.26 33.39
CA ASP A 21 84.98 46.57 34.58
C ASP A 21 84.99 45.06 34.35
N HIS A 22 85.65 44.37 35.27
CA HIS A 22 85.71 42.92 35.30
C HIS A 22 84.28 42.38 35.38
N GLN A 23 83.97 41.35 34.57
CA GLN A 23 82.71 40.60 34.64
C GLN A 23 82.51 40.10 36.08
N SER A 24 81.82 40.90 36.89
CA SER A 24 81.45 40.54 38.25
C SER A 24 80.39 39.46 38.15
N LEU A 25 80.71 38.26 38.64
CA LEU A 25 79.76 37.16 38.83
C LEU A 25 78.43 37.72 39.38
N PRO A 26 77.28 37.33 38.81
CA PRO A 26 75.99 37.83 39.27
C PRO A 26 75.79 37.54 40.75
N GLN A 27 75.37 38.56 41.48
CA GLN A 27 75.04 38.47 42.89
C GLN A 27 73.83 37.53 43.08
N LEU A 28 73.80 36.83 44.22
CA LEU A 28 72.76 35.87 44.63
C LEU A 28 71.33 36.32 44.31
N ASP A 29 71.03 37.61 44.49
CA ASP A 29 69.71 38.21 44.21
C ASP A 29 69.28 38.06 42.73
N THR A 30 70.22 38.13 41.79
CA THR A 30 69.93 37.97 40.35
C THR A 30 69.58 36.51 40.04
N LEU A 31 70.30 35.55 40.62
CA LEU A 31 70.00 34.12 40.47
C LEU A 31 68.66 33.74 41.10
N ILE A 32 68.32 34.34 42.24
CA ILE A 32 66.99 34.19 42.85
C ILE A 32 65.90 34.73 41.91
N SER A 33 66.13 35.88 41.27
CA SER A 33 65.17 36.44 40.31
C SER A 33 64.96 35.53 39.09
N TYR A 34 66.02 34.92 38.56
CA TYR A 34 65.93 33.93 37.48
C TYR A 34 65.22 32.66 37.94
N LEU A 35 65.49 32.16 39.15
CA LEU A 35 64.79 31.00 39.69
C LEU A 35 63.29 31.26 39.88
N LEU A 36 62.90 32.45 40.36
CA LEU A 36 61.50 32.86 40.47
C LEU A 36 60.85 33.03 39.09
N GLY A 37 61.57 33.57 38.10
CA GLY A 37 61.14 33.63 36.70
C GLY A 37 60.91 32.25 36.11
N ALA A 38 61.89 31.36 36.20
CA ALA A 38 61.79 29.96 35.76
C ALA A 38 60.64 29.21 36.44
N LYS A 39 60.43 29.40 37.75
CA LYS A 39 59.28 28.84 38.49
C LYS A 39 57.95 29.33 37.92
N ARG A 40 57.86 30.62 37.57
CA ARG A 40 56.66 31.19 36.94
C ARG A 40 56.44 30.61 35.55
N SER A 41 57.49 30.50 34.74
CA SER A 41 57.44 29.90 33.40
C SER A 41 57.04 28.43 33.46
N LEU A 42 57.46 27.71 34.50
CA LEU A 42 57.08 26.31 34.75
C LEU A 42 55.57 26.14 35.07
N SER A 43 54.86 27.22 35.42
CA SER A 43 53.39 27.20 35.50
C SER A 43 52.72 26.90 34.15
N SER A 44 53.44 27.04 33.02
CA SER A 44 52.97 26.64 31.68
C SER A 44 52.70 25.14 31.55
N ILE A 45 53.13 24.33 32.52
CA ILE A 45 52.81 22.89 32.61
C ILE A 45 51.30 22.64 32.47
N THR A 46 50.45 23.52 33.01
CA THR A 46 48.98 23.38 32.92
C THR A 46 48.47 23.43 31.48
N HIS A 47 49.13 24.19 30.60
CA HIS A 47 48.80 24.22 29.17
C HIS A 47 49.18 22.92 28.49
N VAL A 48 50.31 22.30 28.86
CA VAL A 48 50.72 20.99 28.32
C VAL A 48 49.79 19.87 28.79
N TRP A 49 49.36 19.90 30.06
CA TRP A 49 48.31 18.99 30.55
C TRP A 49 47.04 19.14 29.71
N ARG A 50 46.60 20.38 29.47
CA ARG A 50 45.43 20.67 28.64
C ARG A 50 45.60 20.20 27.20
N ALA A 51 46.79 20.35 26.62
CA ALA A 51 47.11 19.86 25.28
C ALA A 51 46.94 18.34 25.18
N ASN A 52 47.44 17.59 26.17
CA ASN A 52 47.29 16.14 26.22
C ASN A 52 45.81 15.70 26.37
N GLU A 53 45.02 16.42 27.18
CA GLU A 53 43.57 16.21 27.26
C GLU A 53 42.89 16.43 25.90
N ILE A 54 43.25 17.52 25.19
CA ILE A 54 42.70 17.85 23.87
C ILE A 54 43.00 16.74 22.86
N VAL A 55 44.24 16.27 22.79
CA VAL A 55 44.64 15.17 21.89
C VAL A 55 43.85 13.91 22.21
N THR A 56 43.85 13.48 23.48
CA THR A 56 43.13 12.28 23.94
C THR A 56 41.63 12.36 23.64
N ALA A 57 41.00 13.51 23.92
CA ALA A 57 39.59 13.74 23.63
C ALA A 57 39.30 13.75 22.12
N SER A 58 40.22 14.27 21.31
CA SER A 58 40.09 14.32 19.84
C SER A 58 40.20 12.94 19.21
N HIS A 59 41.13 12.09 19.68
CA HIS A 59 41.19 10.68 19.26
C HIS A 59 39.89 9.95 19.60
N SER A 60 39.38 10.08 20.83
CA SER A 60 38.10 9.47 21.21
C SER A 60 36.93 9.98 20.35
N ALA A 61 36.94 11.26 19.99
CA ALA A 61 35.93 11.86 19.11
C ALA A 61 36.02 11.29 17.69
N LEU A 62 37.21 11.08 17.14
CA LEU A 62 37.41 10.46 15.83
C LEU A 62 36.92 9.01 15.81
N GLU A 63 37.32 8.19 16.77
CA GLU A 63 36.91 6.79 16.86
C GLU A 63 35.38 6.66 16.86
N LYS A 64 34.71 7.44 17.72
CA LYS A 64 33.25 7.51 17.77
C LYS A 64 32.66 7.98 16.44
N SER A 65 33.25 8.99 15.83
CA SER A 65 32.78 9.57 14.56
C SER A 65 32.90 8.59 13.39
N VAL A 66 33.98 7.81 13.31
CA VAL A 66 34.20 6.77 12.30
C VAL A 66 33.15 5.66 12.44
N VAL A 67 32.91 5.18 13.66
CA VAL A 67 31.85 4.19 13.93
C VAL A 67 30.47 4.73 13.58
N LEU A 68 30.17 5.99 13.92
CA LEU A 68 28.89 6.61 13.57
C LEU A 68 28.71 6.78 12.05
N CYS A 69 29.75 7.21 11.33
CA CYS A 69 29.71 7.36 9.87
C CYS A 69 29.45 6.02 9.19
N SER A 70 30.17 4.97 9.57
CA SER A 70 30.01 3.64 8.99
C SER A 70 28.60 3.08 9.23
N ARG A 71 28.08 3.17 10.46
CA ARG A 71 26.72 2.73 10.81
C ARG A 71 25.65 3.54 10.09
N THR A 72 25.79 4.86 10.05
CA THR A 72 24.83 5.75 9.38
C THR A 72 24.86 5.54 7.86
N GLY A 73 26.04 5.37 7.27
CA GLY A 73 26.21 5.07 5.86
C GLY A 73 25.67 3.70 5.46
N PHE A 74 25.79 2.69 6.33
CA PHE A 74 25.15 1.39 6.16
C PHE A 74 23.62 1.51 6.20
N LEU A 75 23.07 2.16 7.23
CA LEU A 75 21.63 2.39 7.37
C LEU A 75 21.06 3.14 6.16
N ARG A 76 21.73 4.21 5.69
CA ARG A 76 21.30 4.99 4.52
C ARG A 76 21.15 4.13 3.26
N ARG A 77 22.12 3.23 3.00
CA ARG A 77 22.05 2.31 1.86
C ARG A 77 20.87 1.35 1.99
N GLY A 78 20.62 0.82 3.19
CA GLY A 78 19.46 -0.03 3.47
C GLY A 78 18.13 0.70 3.32
N LEU A 79 18.03 1.93 3.84
CA LEU A 79 16.82 2.76 3.77
C LEU A 79 16.41 3.06 2.34
N ASN A 80 17.36 3.38 1.46
CA ASN A 80 17.06 3.61 0.04
C ASN A 80 16.47 2.36 -0.64
N GLY A 81 16.98 1.17 -0.32
CA GLY A 81 16.44 -0.09 -0.81
C GLY A 81 15.04 -0.39 -0.28
N GLN A 82 14.83 -0.20 1.03
CA GLN A 82 13.53 -0.41 1.68
C GLN A 82 12.48 0.60 1.20
N LEU A 83 12.87 1.85 0.95
CA LEU A 83 11.97 2.89 0.43
C LEU A 83 11.53 2.55 -1.00
N ARG A 84 12.45 2.08 -1.86
CA ARG A 84 12.10 1.61 -3.21
C ARG A 84 11.07 0.48 -3.14
N LEU A 85 11.36 -0.56 -2.35
CA LEU A 85 10.43 -1.68 -2.16
C LEU A 85 9.06 -1.23 -1.65
N LEU A 86 9.03 -0.26 -0.72
CA LEU A 86 7.78 0.27 -0.19
C LEU A 86 6.94 0.98 -1.26
N TYR A 87 7.58 1.75 -2.14
CA TYR A 87 6.89 2.39 -3.27
C TYR A 87 6.42 1.35 -4.31
N ASP A 88 7.20 0.31 -4.55
CA ASP A 88 6.80 -0.80 -5.43
C ASP A 88 5.54 -1.48 -4.87
N VAL A 89 5.52 -1.82 -3.57
CA VAL A 89 4.33 -2.39 -2.91
C VAL A 89 3.13 -1.45 -2.98
N ARG A 90 3.33 -0.14 -2.79
CA ARG A 90 2.25 0.85 -2.91
C ARG A 90 1.66 0.88 -4.32
N SER A 91 2.50 0.79 -5.35
CA SER A 91 2.09 0.75 -6.75
C SER A 91 1.25 -0.49 -7.05
N GLU A 92 1.68 -1.66 -6.57
CA GLU A 92 0.94 -2.92 -6.74
C GLU A 92 -0.44 -2.87 -6.05
N VAL A 93 -0.51 -2.37 -4.82
CA VAL A 93 -1.79 -2.20 -4.11
C VAL A 93 -2.72 -1.24 -4.85
N GLU A 94 -2.19 -0.17 -5.45
CA GLU A 94 -2.99 0.73 -6.29
C GLU A 94 -3.53 0.03 -7.53
N GLN A 95 -2.68 -0.74 -8.20
CA GLN A 95 -3.05 -1.46 -9.40
C GLN A 95 -4.17 -2.46 -9.13
N ILE A 96 -4.11 -3.17 -7.99
CA ILE A 96 -5.20 -4.06 -7.53
C ILE A 96 -6.51 -3.28 -7.37
N SER A 97 -6.46 -2.10 -6.74
CA SER A 97 -7.65 -1.25 -6.57
C SER A 97 -8.23 -0.79 -7.91
N TYR A 98 -7.40 -0.27 -8.83
CA TYR A 98 -7.88 0.16 -10.15
C TYR A 98 -8.45 -0.99 -10.97
N ARG A 99 -7.73 -2.12 -11.02
CA ARG A 99 -8.17 -3.30 -11.76
C ARG A 99 -9.51 -3.80 -11.24
N GLY A 100 -9.66 -3.97 -9.93
CA GLY A 100 -10.93 -4.43 -9.37
C GLY A 100 -12.09 -3.45 -9.59
N ARG A 101 -11.83 -2.12 -9.61
CA ARG A 101 -12.87 -1.13 -9.95
C ARG A 101 -13.30 -1.20 -11.41
N ASP A 102 -12.36 -1.40 -12.33
CA ASP A 102 -12.65 -1.52 -13.76
C ASP A 102 -13.44 -2.79 -14.05
N GLU A 103 -12.97 -3.94 -13.53
CA GLU A 103 -13.66 -5.22 -13.67
C GLU A 103 -15.07 -5.18 -13.06
N PHE A 104 -15.24 -4.56 -11.88
CA PHE A 104 -16.55 -4.36 -11.26
C PHE A 104 -17.47 -3.45 -12.08
N SER A 105 -16.94 -2.39 -12.68
CA SER A 105 -17.73 -1.52 -13.56
C SER A 105 -18.23 -2.25 -14.79
N ILE A 106 -17.43 -3.15 -15.37
CA ILE A 106 -17.82 -3.99 -16.50
C ILE A 106 -18.91 -4.98 -16.08
N ALA A 107 -18.74 -5.65 -14.93
CA ALA A 107 -19.73 -6.57 -14.39
C ALA A 107 -21.09 -5.89 -14.14
N LEU A 108 -21.09 -4.67 -13.57
CA LEU A 108 -22.30 -3.90 -13.34
C LEU A 108 -23.02 -3.53 -14.65
N LYS A 109 -22.28 -3.11 -15.69
CA LYS A 109 -22.87 -2.81 -17.01
C LYS A 109 -23.54 -4.02 -17.63
N ASN A 110 -22.92 -5.20 -17.51
CA ASN A 110 -23.48 -6.45 -18.01
C ASN A 110 -24.76 -6.83 -17.25
N LEU A 111 -24.74 -6.64 -15.92
CA LEU A 111 -25.88 -6.89 -15.06
C LEU A 111 -27.06 -5.96 -15.39
N ASP A 112 -26.82 -4.66 -15.50
CA ASP A 112 -27.83 -3.66 -15.87
C ASP A 112 -28.45 -3.97 -17.24
N ALA A 113 -27.64 -4.42 -18.20
CA ALA A 113 -28.12 -4.81 -19.53
C ALA A 113 -28.99 -6.09 -19.49
N ALA A 114 -28.65 -7.07 -18.65
CA ALA A 114 -29.45 -8.27 -18.48
C ALA A 114 -30.77 -7.99 -17.75
N ASP A 115 -30.73 -7.21 -16.67
CA ASP A 115 -31.92 -6.77 -15.93
C ASP A 115 -32.85 -5.93 -16.80
N ALA A 116 -32.32 -5.01 -17.62
CA ALA A 116 -33.13 -4.23 -18.56
C ALA A 116 -33.87 -5.10 -19.59
N ARG A 117 -33.23 -6.17 -20.09
CA ARG A 117 -33.87 -7.14 -21.00
C ARG A 117 -34.97 -7.93 -20.28
N LEU A 118 -34.72 -8.37 -19.04
CA LEU A 118 -35.71 -9.09 -18.26
C LEU A 118 -36.94 -8.22 -17.95
N LYS A 119 -36.72 -6.98 -17.48
CA LYS A 119 -37.78 -6.00 -17.23
C LYS A 119 -38.60 -5.71 -18.48
N HIS A 120 -37.95 -5.54 -19.63
CA HIS A 120 -38.65 -5.36 -20.90
C HIS A 120 -39.58 -6.55 -21.22
N THR A 121 -39.12 -7.79 -21.01
CA THR A 121 -39.97 -8.98 -21.20
C THR A 121 -41.10 -9.07 -20.20
N LEU A 122 -40.86 -8.72 -18.93
CA LEU A 122 -41.91 -8.66 -17.90
C LEU A 122 -42.96 -7.57 -18.21
N ASP A 123 -42.54 -6.42 -18.73
CA ASP A 123 -43.46 -5.37 -19.17
C ASP A 123 -44.32 -5.84 -20.35
N LEU A 124 -43.75 -6.61 -21.30
CA LEU A 124 -44.51 -7.25 -22.37
C LEU A 124 -45.52 -8.28 -21.83
N LEU A 125 -45.14 -9.05 -20.80
CA LEU A 125 -46.05 -9.98 -20.11
C LEU A 125 -47.17 -9.27 -19.35
N ARG A 126 -46.91 -8.08 -18.78
CA ARG A 126 -47.91 -7.23 -18.12
C ARG A 126 -48.84 -6.53 -19.11
N GLY A 127 -48.35 -6.22 -20.32
CA GLY A 127 -49.15 -5.63 -21.39
C GLY A 127 -50.01 -6.63 -22.17
N THR A 128 -49.73 -7.94 -22.07
CA THR A 128 -50.43 -8.98 -22.82
C THR A 128 -51.60 -9.56 -22.04
N ILE A 129 -52.78 -8.95 -22.22
CA ILE A 129 -54.04 -9.41 -21.60
C ILE A 129 -54.45 -10.76 -22.18
N VAL A 130 -54.71 -11.74 -21.32
CA VAL A 130 -55.20 -13.06 -21.75
C VAL A 130 -56.67 -12.96 -22.13
N HIS A 131 -57.00 -13.38 -23.35
CA HIS A 131 -58.36 -13.32 -23.87
C HIS A 131 -59.37 -14.12 -23.02
N ALA A 132 -60.56 -13.54 -22.80
CA ALA A 132 -61.61 -14.11 -21.94
C ALA A 132 -62.04 -15.53 -22.32
N SER A 133 -61.97 -15.90 -23.61
CA SER A 133 -62.32 -17.26 -24.08
C SER A 133 -61.42 -18.37 -23.52
N PHE A 134 -60.25 -18.03 -22.96
CA PHE A 134 -59.38 -18.98 -22.27
C PHE A 134 -59.69 -19.14 -20.78
N ARG A 135 -60.62 -18.34 -20.23
CA ARG A 135 -60.98 -18.37 -18.82
C ARG A 135 -62.40 -18.88 -18.59
N PRO A 136 -62.67 -19.47 -17.42
CA PRO A 136 -64.03 -19.62 -16.91
C PRO A 136 -64.69 -18.22 -16.84
N GLY A 137 -65.97 -18.13 -17.19
CA GLY A 137 -66.68 -16.84 -17.36
C GLY A 137 -66.76 -15.94 -16.12
N ASP A 138 -66.39 -16.46 -14.95
CA ASP A 138 -66.46 -15.76 -13.65
C ASP A 138 -65.14 -15.13 -13.18
N GLU A 139 -64.05 -15.21 -13.95
CA GLU A 139 -62.74 -14.67 -13.53
C GLU A 139 -62.39 -13.28 -14.12
N GLU A 140 -61.71 -12.46 -13.33
CA GLU A 140 -61.19 -11.14 -13.74
C GLU A 140 -60.18 -11.21 -14.90
N GLN A 141 -59.95 -10.08 -15.57
CA GLN A 141 -58.95 -9.94 -16.63
C GLN A 141 -57.53 -9.98 -16.05
N LYS A 142 -56.95 -11.18 -15.94
CA LYS A 142 -55.52 -11.40 -15.66
C LYS A 142 -54.66 -11.21 -16.91
N SER A 143 -53.47 -10.64 -16.73
CA SER A 143 -52.43 -10.57 -17.76
C SER A 143 -51.65 -11.89 -17.83
N LEU A 144 -50.83 -12.06 -18.88
CA LEU A 144 -49.93 -13.21 -18.96
C LEU A 144 -48.92 -13.23 -17.79
N HIS A 145 -48.55 -12.06 -17.28
CA HIS A 145 -47.78 -11.87 -16.06
C HIS A 145 -48.37 -12.54 -14.81
N ASP A 146 -49.70 -12.65 -14.69
CA ASP A 146 -50.33 -13.22 -13.49
C ASP A 146 -50.18 -14.75 -13.39
N PHE A 147 -49.59 -15.36 -14.42
CA PHE A 147 -49.20 -16.77 -14.46
C PHE A 147 -47.70 -16.98 -14.22
N VAL A 148 -46.96 -15.90 -13.97
CA VAL A 148 -45.51 -15.91 -13.74
C VAL A 148 -45.24 -15.78 -12.25
N ASP A 149 -44.35 -16.62 -11.73
CA ASP A 149 -43.83 -16.48 -10.37
C ASP A 149 -42.66 -15.48 -10.35
N GLU A 150 -42.89 -14.31 -9.75
CA GLU A 150 -41.86 -13.26 -9.58
C GLU A 150 -40.88 -13.56 -8.45
N ARG A 151 -41.14 -14.56 -7.58
CA ARG A 151 -40.29 -14.85 -6.41
C ARG A 151 -38.84 -15.12 -6.80
N GLY A 152 -38.63 -15.89 -7.88
CA GLY A 152 -37.29 -16.19 -8.38
C GLY A 152 -36.54 -14.93 -8.85
N VAL A 153 -37.24 -13.96 -9.44
CA VAL A 153 -36.66 -12.68 -9.87
C VAL A 153 -36.26 -11.85 -8.63
N GLU A 154 -37.15 -11.78 -7.63
CA GLU A 154 -36.92 -11.00 -6.42
C GLU A 154 -35.75 -11.57 -5.59
N GLU A 155 -35.68 -12.89 -5.43
CA GLU A 155 -34.59 -13.58 -4.75
C GLU A 155 -33.25 -13.35 -5.46
N LEU A 156 -33.24 -13.44 -6.80
CA LEU A 156 -32.06 -13.19 -7.61
C LEU A 156 -31.60 -11.72 -7.50
N HIS A 157 -32.52 -10.76 -7.57
CA HIS A 157 -32.23 -9.35 -7.36
C HIS A 157 -31.68 -9.07 -5.96
N ALA A 158 -32.25 -9.69 -4.92
CA ALA A 158 -31.77 -9.56 -3.55
C ALA A 158 -30.35 -10.14 -3.38
N SER A 159 -30.08 -11.30 -3.99
CA SER A 159 -28.76 -11.94 -3.99
C SER A 159 -27.70 -11.07 -4.68
N LEU A 160 -28.00 -10.59 -5.89
CA LEU A 160 -27.12 -9.71 -6.67
C LEU A 160 -26.85 -8.39 -5.95
N LYS A 161 -27.88 -7.80 -5.34
CA LYS A 161 -27.73 -6.59 -4.52
C LYS A 161 -26.80 -6.82 -3.34
N ALA A 162 -26.95 -7.94 -2.64
CA ALA A 162 -26.04 -8.30 -1.54
C ALA A 162 -24.59 -8.48 -2.01
N SER A 163 -24.37 -9.05 -3.21
CA SER A 163 -23.04 -9.18 -3.81
C SER A 163 -22.42 -7.83 -4.19
N ILE A 164 -23.21 -6.91 -4.73
CA ILE A 164 -22.81 -5.53 -5.01
C ILE A 164 -22.42 -4.80 -3.72
N ASP A 165 -23.24 -4.92 -2.67
CA ASP A 165 -23.00 -4.26 -1.38
C ASP A 165 -21.73 -4.77 -0.69
N ARG A 166 -21.47 -6.08 -0.73
CA ARG A 166 -20.23 -6.68 -0.22
C ARG A 166 -19.00 -6.19 -0.99
N THR A 167 -19.10 -6.12 -2.31
CA THR A 167 -18.01 -5.61 -3.17
C THR A 167 -17.72 -4.13 -2.88
N ASN A 168 -18.77 -3.30 -2.76
CA ASN A 168 -18.65 -1.89 -2.41
C ASN A 168 -18.05 -1.69 -1.01
N THR A 169 -18.42 -2.53 -0.04
CA THR A 169 -17.87 -2.50 1.32
C THR A 169 -16.37 -2.82 1.29
N ALA A 170 -15.97 -3.92 0.65
CA ALA A 170 -14.57 -4.30 0.52
C ALA A 170 -13.74 -3.24 -0.22
N ARG A 171 -14.32 -2.58 -1.23
CA ARG A 171 -13.72 -1.45 -1.92
C ARG A 171 -13.52 -0.25 -1.00
N ALA A 172 -14.54 0.13 -0.23
CA ALA A 172 -14.45 1.27 0.70
C ALA A 172 -13.37 1.05 1.78
N GLU A 173 -13.26 -0.18 2.28
CA GLU A 173 -12.19 -0.56 3.22
C GLU A 173 -10.80 -0.50 2.56
N LEU A 174 -10.65 -0.98 1.32
CA LEU A 174 -9.40 -0.86 0.56
C LEU A 174 -9.03 0.60 0.30
N ASP A 175 -9.99 1.44 -0.05
CA ASP A 175 -9.78 2.87 -0.32
C ASP A 175 -9.33 3.60 0.94
N THR A 176 -9.95 3.28 2.09
CA THR A 176 -9.53 3.79 3.41
C THR A 176 -8.09 3.36 3.73
N SER A 177 -7.78 2.07 3.54
CA SER A 177 -6.44 1.50 3.73
C SER A 177 -5.40 2.18 2.82
N ASN A 178 -5.75 2.52 1.58
CA ASN A 178 -4.87 3.21 0.65
C ASN A 178 -4.57 4.65 1.10
N HIS A 179 -5.58 5.38 1.60
CA HIS A 179 -5.37 6.72 2.14
C HIS A 179 -4.48 6.69 3.39
N GLU A 180 -4.68 5.74 4.29
CA GLU A 180 -3.80 5.56 5.46
C GLU A 180 -2.36 5.22 5.05
N PHE A 181 -2.16 4.41 4.00
CA PHE A 181 -0.83 4.16 3.45
C PHE A 181 -0.22 5.45 2.86
N ASP A 182 -0.98 6.24 2.12
CA ASP A 182 -0.50 7.52 1.57
C ASP A 182 -0.09 8.53 2.65
N ASP A 183 -0.84 8.59 3.76
CA ASP A 183 -0.51 9.42 4.92
C ASP A 183 0.82 8.99 5.56
N GLU A 184 1.06 7.68 5.69
CA GLU A 184 2.32 7.12 6.19
C GLU A 184 3.50 7.43 5.26
N LEU A 185 3.30 7.30 3.94
CA LEU A 185 4.30 7.70 2.95
C LEU A 185 4.60 9.20 3.02
N GLN A 186 3.59 10.03 3.28
CA GLN A 186 3.78 11.46 3.49
C GLN A 186 4.56 11.75 4.78
N ALA A 187 4.32 11.00 5.86
CA ALA A 187 5.07 11.09 7.10
C ALA A 187 6.55 10.71 6.92
N ILE A 188 6.83 9.62 6.20
CA ILE A 188 8.21 9.20 5.84
C ILE A 188 8.87 10.25 4.94
N LYS A 189 8.15 10.84 3.99
CA LYS A 189 8.67 11.93 3.16
C LYS A 189 9.02 13.16 3.99
N LYS A 190 8.23 13.48 5.02
CA LYS A 190 8.55 14.55 5.98
C LYS A 190 9.81 14.20 6.78
N SER A 191 9.96 12.99 7.32
CA SER A 191 11.17 12.60 8.07
C SER A 191 12.43 12.62 7.19
N LEU A 192 12.33 12.17 5.93
CA LEU A 192 13.41 12.28 4.95
C LEU A 192 13.81 13.73 4.65
N ARG A 193 12.84 14.67 4.61
CA ARG A 193 13.14 16.10 4.50
C ARG A 193 13.90 16.61 5.73
N HIS A 194 13.49 16.23 6.94
CA HIS A 194 14.21 16.59 8.17
C HIS A 194 15.65 16.06 8.15
N TYR A 195 15.84 14.80 7.75
CA TYR A 195 17.17 14.23 7.52
C TYR A 195 17.99 15.03 6.50
N HIS A 196 17.40 15.39 5.37
CA HIS A 196 18.08 16.19 4.35
C HIS A 196 18.44 17.58 4.88
N THR A 197 17.56 18.23 5.66
CA THR A 197 17.86 19.53 6.28
C THR A 197 18.99 19.42 7.31
N ALA A 198 18.99 18.39 8.16
CA ALA A 198 20.06 18.13 9.12
C ALA A 198 21.40 17.89 8.41
N THR A 199 21.39 17.09 7.35
CA THR A 199 22.58 16.81 6.52
C THR A 199 23.07 18.09 5.83
N LYS A 200 22.19 18.90 5.26
CA LYS A 200 22.56 20.16 4.60
C LYS A 200 23.14 21.17 5.58
N LEU A 201 22.54 21.30 6.77
CA LEU A 201 23.05 22.17 7.83
C LEU A 201 24.43 21.72 8.30
N ALA A 202 24.63 20.42 8.50
CA ALA A 202 25.92 19.84 8.84
C ALA A 202 26.98 20.12 7.76
N SER A 203 26.65 19.91 6.48
CA SER A 203 27.55 20.23 5.37
C SER A 203 27.89 21.73 5.31
N SER A 204 26.92 22.61 5.55
CA SER A 204 27.15 24.07 5.52
C SER A 204 28.09 24.55 6.64
N ARG A 205 28.00 23.96 7.83
CA ARG A 205 28.89 24.27 8.96
C ARG A 205 30.33 23.84 8.70
N LEU A 206 30.52 22.77 7.92
CA LEU A 206 31.84 22.20 7.62
C LEU A 206 32.48 22.78 6.34
N SER A 207 31.70 23.41 5.47
CA SER A 207 32.18 23.95 4.18
C SER A 207 32.77 25.36 4.27
N ILE A 208 32.82 25.98 5.45
CA ILE A 208 33.36 27.35 5.62
C ILE A 208 34.88 27.40 5.39
N THR A 209 35.59 26.26 5.40
CA THR A 209 37.06 26.21 5.32
C THR A 209 37.62 25.56 4.05
N SER A 210 36.81 25.14 3.08
CA SER A 210 37.32 24.49 1.86
C SER A 210 36.59 24.97 0.60
N SER A 211 37.20 25.90 -0.12
CA SER A 211 36.81 26.30 -1.47
C SER A 211 37.21 25.22 -2.48
N SER A 212 36.45 24.13 -2.56
CA SER A 212 36.51 23.21 -3.70
C SER A 212 35.10 22.81 -4.12
N SER A 213 34.65 23.45 -5.20
CA SER A 213 33.43 23.12 -5.92
C SER A 213 33.60 21.79 -6.64
N SER A 214 33.25 20.68 -6.00
CA SER A 214 32.89 19.45 -6.72
C SER A 214 31.52 18.99 -6.24
N ALA A 215 30.51 19.41 -6.98
CA ALA A 215 29.15 18.92 -6.88
C ALA A 215 29.12 17.46 -7.36
N SER A 216 29.47 16.55 -6.47
CA SER A 216 29.29 15.12 -6.69
C SER A 216 28.55 14.55 -5.50
N ASP A 217 27.31 14.18 -5.78
CA ASP A 217 26.40 13.42 -4.95
C ASP A 217 27.12 12.39 -4.05
N SER A 218 26.66 12.32 -2.79
CA SER A 218 26.73 11.10 -1.96
C SER A 218 28.01 10.81 -1.13
N GLY A 219 28.61 11.81 -0.50
CA GLY A 219 29.54 11.59 0.62
C GLY A 219 28.97 12.07 1.94
N LEU A 220 28.44 11.18 2.78
CA LEU A 220 28.13 11.51 4.18
C LEU A 220 29.43 12.04 4.80
N LEU A 221 29.38 13.31 5.23
CA LEU A 221 30.46 14.10 5.86
C LEU A 221 31.82 13.45 5.73
N THR A 222 32.57 13.83 4.70
CA THR A 222 33.94 13.36 4.53
C THR A 222 34.68 13.63 5.84
N LEU A 223 34.94 12.57 6.59
CA LEU A 223 35.85 12.54 7.73
C LEU A 223 37.26 13.02 7.32
N SER A 224 37.51 13.41 6.07
CA SER A 224 38.80 13.79 5.51
C SER A 224 39.51 14.89 6.27
N SER A 225 38.79 15.80 6.94
CA SER A 225 39.40 16.86 7.75
C SER A 225 39.86 16.38 9.12
N MET A 226 39.14 15.47 9.78
CA MET A 226 39.42 15.11 11.18
C MET A 226 40.80 14.46 11.40
N PRO A 227 41.25 13.47 10.61
CA PRO A 227 42.58 12.90 10.76
C PRO A 227 43.68 13.94 10.58
N GLY A 228 43.52 14.88 9.63
CA GLY A 228 44.47 15.97 9.43
C GLY A 228 44.50 16.95 10.61
N GLN A 229 43.33 17.28 11.15
CA GLN A 229 43.21 18.09 12.37
C GLN A 229 43.87 17.41 13.58
N ILE A 230 43.70 16.10 13.73
CA ILE A 230 44.29 15.34 14.84
C ILE A 230 45.81 15.24 14.71
N GLN A 231 46.34 15.01 13.50
CA GLN A 231 47.78 15.06 13.26
C GLN A 231 48.37 16.44 13.60
N SER A 232 47.63 17.52 13.32
CA SER A 232 48.02 18.87 13.73
C SER A 232 48.00 19.04 15.25
N LEU A 233 47.01 18.49 15.95
CA LEU A 233 46.94 18.50 17.42
C LEU A 233 48.10 17.71 18.05
N GLU A 234 48.43 16.54 17.49
CA GLU A 234 49.58 15.72 17.91
C GLU A 234 50.89 16.49 17.72
N ALA A 235 51.07 17.17 16.58
CA ALA A 235 52.24 18.00 16.31
C ALA A 235 52.37 19.16 17.32
N HIS A 236 51.28 19.89 17.58
CA HIS A 236 51.25 20.97 18.58
C HIS A 236 51.54 20.46 19.99
N ALA A 237 50.97 19.33 20.39
CA ALA A 237 51.24 18.73 21.70
C ALA A 237 52.70 18.28 21.84
N GLN A 238 53.28 17.73 20.77
CA GLN A 238 54.70 17.34 20.74
C GLN A 238 55.61 18.57 20.86
N GLU A 239 55.32 19.65 20.12
CA GLU A 239 56.06 20.92 20.23
C GLU A 239 55.96 21.50 21.65
N MET A 240 54.76 21.57 22.23
CA MET A 240 54.55 22.02 23.61
C MET A 240 55.30 21.16 24.64
N ALA A 241 55.39 19.85 24.44
CA ALA A 241 56.19 18.96 25.29
C ALA A 241 57.69 19.27 25.20
N THR A 242 58.21 19.57 24.00
CA THR A 242 59.62 19.98 23.83
C THR A 242 59.93 21.33 24.47
N LEU A 243 59.01 22.29 24.38
CA LEU A 243 59.12 23.60 25.03
C LEU A 243 59.09 23.48 26.56
N LEU A 244 58.21 22.62 27.10
CA LEU A 244 58.17 22.33 28.53
C LEU A 244 59.45 21.65 29.01
N GLU A 245 60.00 20.70 28.23
CA GLU A 245 61.27 20.06 28.57
C GLU A 245 62.42 21.08 28.63
N ALA A 246 62.44 22.08 27.73
CA ALA A 246 63.40 23.17 27.77
C ALA A 246 63.23 24.05 29.03
N LEU A 247 61.99 24.40 29.40
CA LEU A 247 61.71 25.16 30.62
C LEU A 247 62.07 24.39 31.90
N VAL A 248 61.81 23.08 31.95
CA VAL A 248 62.20 22.22 33.08
C VAL A 248 63.73 22.16 33.20
N ARG A 249 64.45 21.98 32.09
CA ARG A 249 65.92 22.03 32.10
C ARG A 249 66.44 23.39 32.58
N HIS A 250 65.85 24.50 32.14
CA HIS A 250 66.21 25.84 32.60
C HIS A 250 65.95 26.01 34.11
N PHE A 251 64.83 25.50 34.62
CA PHE A 251 64.52 25.49 36.05
C PHE A 251 65.54 24.67 36.83
N ASP A 252 65.90 23.47 36.37
CA ASP A 252 66.90 22.61 36.99
C ASP A 252 68.28 23.28 37.02
N LEU A 253 68.66 23.98 35.93
CA LEU A 253 69.88 24.79 35.88
C LEU A 253 69.84 25.97 36.86
N CYS A 254 68.71 26.69 36.98
CA CYS A 254 68.53 27.76 37.96
C CYS A 254 68.69 27.24 39.39
N VAL A 255 68.05 26.11 39.70
CA VAL A 255 68.16 25.45 41.00
C VAL A 255 69.59 25.04 41.28
N THR A 256 70.29 24.46 40.30
CA THR A 256 71.68 24.03 40.42
C THR A 256 72.60 25.22 40.68
N ALA A 257 72.49 26.29 39.90
CA ALA A 257 73.28 27.51 40.09
C ALA A 257 73.05 28.13 41.48
N VAL A 258 71.80 28.24 41.94
CA VAL A 258 71.48 28.76 43.28
C VAL A 258 72.04 27.85 44.38
N LYS A 259 72.00 26.52 44.22
CA LYS A 259 72.59 25.60 45.21
C LYS A 259 74.11 25.70 45.30
N HIS A 260 74.82 26.03 44.22
CA HIS A 260 76.28 26.22 44.20
C HIS A 260 76.75 27.55 44.78
N THR A 261 75.85 28.52 44.99
CA THR A 261 76.19 29.78 45.69
C THR A 261 76.21 29.61 47.21
N ASP A 262 77.19 30.24 47.86
CA ASP A 262 77.33 30.23 49.32
C ASP A 262 76.05 30.81 49.97
N GLY A 263 75.33 29.98 50.73
CA GLY A 263 74.02 30.30 51.33
C GLY A 263 72.78 30.09 50.42
N GLY A 264 72.92 29.91 49.11
CA GLY A 264 71.80 29.76 48.19
C GLY A 264 71.06 28.41 48.29
N GLY A 265 71.71 27.37 48.78
CA GLY A 265 71.07 26.05 48.97
C GLY A 265 69.90 26.03 49.97
N ALA A 266 69.82 26.98 50.91
CA ALA A 266 68.67 27.16 51.78
C ALA A 266 67.55 27.96 51.07
N VAL A 267 67.93 28.95 50.27
CA VAL A 267 66.99 29.78 49.49
C VAL A 267 66.31 28.96 48.40
N ALA A 268 67.06 28.15 47.63
CA ALA A 268 66.50 27.24 46.63
C ALA A 268 65.45 26.30 47.25
N ARG A 269 65.75 25.72 48.42
CA ARG A 269 64.79 24.86 49.13
C ARG A 269 63.52 25.61 49.56
N SER A 270 63.65 26.88 49.97
CA SER A 270 62.48 27.68 50.34
C SER A 270 61.58 28.01 49.15
N ILE A 271 62.18 28.32 47.98
CA ILE A 271 61.42 28.72 46.80
C ILE A 271 60.79 27.50 46.12
N THR A 272 61.51 26.37 46.08
CA THR A 272 61.01 25.14 45.47
C THR A 272 60.09 24.34 46.39
N GLY A 273 60.20 24.50 47.71
CA GLY A 273 59.26 23.91 48.68
C GLY A 273 57.84 24.50 48.60
N ASP A 274 57.67 25.65 47.94
CA ASP A 274 56.39 26.30 47.70
C ASP A 274 55.93 26.11 46.24
N MET A 275 56.15 24.92 45.67
CA MET A 275 55.69 24.61 44.31
C MET A 275 54.15 24.72 44.26
N PRO A 276 53.57 25.43 43.27
CA PRO A 276 52.12 25.50 43.15
C PRO A 276 51.54 24.08 43.10
N ALA A 277 50.49 23.86 43.90
CA ALA A 277 49.81 22.58 44.14
C ALA A 277 49.24 21.87 42.88
N GLY A 278 49.53 22.35 41.67
CA GLY A 278 49.22 21.68 40.40
C GLY A 278 50.26 20.63 39.98
N VAL A 279 51.35 20.46 40.74
CA VAL A 279 52.41 19.47 40.49
C VAL A 279 52.30 18.23 41.40
N ASP A 280 51.44 18.27 42.43
CA ASP A 280 51.12 17.10 43.27
C ASP A 280 50.03 16.25 42.61
N GLY A 281 50.49 15.20 41.92
CA GLY A 281 49.70 14.26 41.15
C GLY A 281 48.75 13.40 41.99
N SER A 282 47.51 13.84 42.11
CA SER A 282 46.38 13.00 42.54
C SER A 282 45.41 12.62 41.41
N ASN A 283 45.79 12.85 40.14
CA ASN A 283 45.00 12.39 38.98
C ASN A 283 45.69 11.19 38.31
N ASP A 284 45.02 10.04 38.46
CA ASP A 284 45.39 8.69 38.08
C ASP A 284 45.59 8.58 36.54
N GLY A 285 46.81 8.76 36.01
CA GLY A 285 46.98 8.60 34.54
C GLY A 285 48.32 8.85 33.83
N MET A 286 49.29 9.63 34.30
CA MET A 286 50.57 9.87 33.56
C MET A 286 51.67 10.50 34.44
N PRO A 287 52.96 10.54 34.01
CA PRO A 287 54.12 10.17 34.81
C PRO A 287 54.43 11.17 35.93
N ASN A 288 55.18 10.70 36.92
CA ASN A 288 55.46 11.36 38.18
C ASN A 288 56.47 12.53 38.05
N ILE A 289 56.22 13.47 37.14
CA ILE A 289 57.08 14.63 36.88
C ILE A 289 57.30 15.43 38.17
N GLY A 290 56.25 15.56 39.00
CA GLY A 290 56.35 16.20 40.31
C GLY A 290 57.30 15.48 41.28
N ALA A 291 57.32 14.14 41.30
CA ALA A 291 58.25 13.41 42.15
C ALA A 291 59.66 13.34 41.60
N GLU A 292 59.84 13.34 40.27
CA GLU A 292 61.17 13.38 39.64
C GLU A 292 61.84 14.74 39.86
N ILE A 293 61.10 15.84 39.72
CA ILE A 293 61.58 17.18 40.08
C ILE A 293 61.97 17.19 41.57
N ASN A 294 61.11 16.68 42.46
CA ASN A 294 61.40 16.57 43.90
C ASN A 294 62.58 15.63 44.23
N ALA A 295 62.86 14.61 43.41
CA ALA A 295 63.99 13.72 43.60
C ALA A 295 65.32 14.40 43.22
N ASN A 296 65.37 15.09 42.08
CA ASN A 296 66.54 15.86 41.63
C ASN A 296 66.84 17.06 42.56
N LEU A 297 65.80 17.63 43.16
CA LEU A 297 65.93 18.69 44.17
C LEU A 297 66.68 18.25 45.43
N ASN A 298 66.67 16.95 45.75
CA ASN A 298 67.31 16.40 46.95
C ASN A 298 68.63 15.67 46.66
N ALA A 299 69.10 15.65 45.40
CA ALA A 299 70.36 15.01 45.03
C ALA A 299 71.58 15.76 45.61
N PRO A 300 72.62 15.05 46.10
CA PRO A 300 73.90 15.64 46.50
C PRO A 300 74.54 16.43 45.36
N LEU A 301 75.13 17.58 45.67
CA LEU A 301 75.81 18.45 44.71
C LEU A 301 77.03 17.73 44.11
N ASP A 302 77.05 17.56 42.78
CA ASP A 302 78.27 17.16 42.09
C ASP A 302 79.29 18.31 42.16
N PRO A 303 80.60 18.03 42.37
CA PRO A 303 81.62 19.06 42.45
C PRO A 303 81.80 19.72 41.08
N MET A 304 81.25 20.92 40.90
CA MET A 304 81.38 21.72 39.68
C MET A 304 82.62 22.61 39.74
N THR A 305 83.37 22.68 38.64
CA THR A 305 84.51 23.59 38.52
C THR A 305 84.04 25.05 38.36
N ASP A 306 84.86 26.02 38.79
CA ASP A 306 84.53 27.44 38.65
C ASP A 306 84.29 27.85 37.18
N ALA A 307 84.94 27.17 36.22
CA ALA A 307 84.74 27.37 34.80
C ALA A 307 83.35 26.88 34.34
N GLU A 308 82.95 25.68 34.75
CA GLU A 308 81.61 25.13 34.49
C GLU A 308 80.52 26.00 35.14
N TYR A 309 80.77 26.55 36.34
CA TYR A 309 79.87 27.49 37.00
C TYR A 309 79.69 28.78 36.18
N GLN A 310 80.77 29.37 35.70
CA GLN A 310 80.70 30.58 34.87
C GLN A 310 79.97 30.33 33.54
N GLU A 311 80.18 29.16 32.92
CA GLU A 311 79.46 28.76 31.72
C GLU A 311 77.96 28.58 31.99
N MET A 312 77.59 27.88 33.07
CA MET A 312 76.19 27.71 33.49
C MET A 312 75.50 29.05 33.73
N VAL A 313 76.17 29.96 34.44
CA VAL A 313 75.64 31.29 34.71
C VAL A 313 75.48 32.10 33.42
N ALA A 314 76.41 31.98 32.46
CA ALA A 314 76.28 32.62 31.15
C ALA A 314 75.06 32.08 30.37
N VAL A 315 74.82 30.77 30.42
CA VAL A 315 73.60 30.14 29.85
C VAL A 315 72.35 30.69 30.53
N LEU A 316 72.32 30.77 31.87
CA LEU A 316 71.16 31.30 32.61
C LEU A 316 70.83 32.75 32.27
N ILE A 317 71.84 33.62 32.12
CA ILE A 317 71.64 35.03 31.74
C ILE A 317 71.03 35.12 30.33
N LYS A 318 71.39 34.20 29.44
CA LYS A 318 70.87 34.15 28.07
C LYS A 318 69.46 33.57 28.01
N ASP A 319 69.21 32.48 28.72
CA ASP A 319 67.94 31.76 28.69
C ASP A 319 66.83 32.49 29.46
N ALA A 320 67.17 33.27 30.49
CA ALA A 320 66.19 33.98 31.31
C ALA A 320 65.21 34.88 30.52
N PRO A 321 65.65 35.74 29.56
CA PRO A 321 64.73 36.48 28.70
C PRO A 321 64.02 35.59 27.66
N GLU A 322 64.65 34.52 27.17
CA GLU A 322 64.06 33.60 26.19
C GLU A 322 62.92 32.75 26.80
N ALA A 323 62.94 32.52 28.13
CA ALA A 323 61.92 31.74 28.83
C ALA A 323 60.51 32.35 28.74
N ASP A 324 60.39 33.68 28.71
CA ASP A 324 59.09 34.34 28.53
C ASP A 324 58.56 34.16 27.09
N ASP A 325 59.44 34.18 26.09
CA ASP A 325 59.09 33.91 24.69
C ASP A 325 58.61 32.46 24.50
N VAL A 326 59.28 31.49 25.15
CA VAL A 326 58.84 30.07 25.15
C VAL A 326 57.46 29.92 25.78
N VAL A 327 57.16 30.63 26.88
CA VAL A 327 55.83 30.61 27.50
C VAL A 327 54.77 31.20 26.57
N MET A 328 55.08 32.27 25.83
CA MET A 328 54.17 32.81 24.81
C MET A 328 53.93 31.81 23.68
N GLU A 329 54.96 31.10 23.21
CA GLU A 329 54.81 30.07 22.18
C GLU A 329 53.90 28.92 22.66
N ILE A 330 54.08 28.46 23.91
CA ILE A 330 53.18 27.47 24.53
C ILE A 330 51.73 27.98 24.57
N GLN A 331 51.53 29.27 24.88
CA GLN A 331 50.21 29.90 24.90
C GLN A 331 49.58 30.00 23.50
N ASP A 332 50.35 30.37 22.48
CA ASP A 332 49.86 30.43 21.11
C ASP A 332 49.47 29.05 20.58
N ARG A 333 50.29 28.04 20.89
CA ARG A 333 50.03 26.64 20.52
C ARG A 333 48.78 26.08 21.18
N ILE A 334 48.57 26.32 22.47
CA ILE A 334 47.35 25.85 23.13
C ILE A 334 46.10 26.56 22.58
N ASN A 335 46.18 27.85 22.24
CA ASN A 335 45.08 28.58 21.61
C ASN A 335 44.72 27.99 20.25
N GLU A 336 45.71 27.62 19.44
CA GLU A 336 45.50 26.94 18.17
C GLU A 336 44.88 25.54 18.36
N MET A 337 45.39 24.77 19.33
CA MET A 337 44.83 23.46 19.69
C MET A 337 43.36 23.56 20.15
N GLU A 338 43.00 24.57 20.93
CA GLU A 338 41.61 24.80 21.34
C GLU A 338 40.71 25.11 20.13
N SER A 339 41.18 25.94 19.19
CA SER A 339 40.43 26.22 17.96
C SER A 339 40.22 24.98 17.09
N ILE A 340 41.26 24.15 16.91
CA ILE A 340 41.14 22.89 16.17
C ILE A 340 40.20 21.93 16.90
N PHE A 341 40.30 21.84 18.23
CA PHE A 341 39.44 21.00 19.05
C PHE A 341 37.97 21.39 18.96
N GLU A 342 37.65 22.69 18.93
CA GLU A 342 36.29 23.18 18.69
C GLU A 342 35.74 22.72 17.33
N GLN A 343 36.56 22.76 16.27
CA GLN A 343 36.18 22.28 14.96
C GLN A 343 35.91 20.76 14.95
N VAL A 344 36.76 19.98 15.63
CA VAL A 344 36.58 18.53 15.81
C VAL A 344 35.26 18.25 16.55
N GLN A 345 34.97 18.97 17.64
CA GLN A 345 33.71 18.81 18.37
C GLN A 345 32.50 19.19 17.50
N ALA A 346 32.56 20.28 16.74
CA ALA A 346 31.47 20.69 15.85
C ALA A 346 31.18 19.64 14.76
N GLN A 347 32.22 19.02 14.19
CA GLN A 347 32.06 17.94 13.22
C GLN A 347 31.47 16.68 13.85
N ARG A 348 31.91 16.31 15.06
CA ARG A 348 31.32 15.20 15.82
C ARG A 348 29.84 15.43 16.09
N ASP A 349 29.46 16.63 16.51
CA ASP A 349 28.08 16.97 16.85
C ASP A 349 27.18 17.00 15.61
N ALA A 350 27.71 17.45 14.48
CA ALA A 350 27.05 17.35 13.18
C ALA A 350 26.78 15.90 12.77
N LEU A 351 27.77 15.00 12.95
CA LEU A 351 27.60 13.57 12.71
C LEU A 351 26.57 12.92 13.64
N LEU A 352 26.57 13.29 14.91
CA LEU A 352 25.56 12.84 15.88
C LEU A 352 24.16 13.28 15.45
N SER A 353 23.98 14.52 15.00
CA SER A 353 22.70 15.02 14.48
C SER A 353 22.21 14.22 13.26
N ILE A 354 23.09 13.94 12.29
CA ILE A 354 22.75 13.13 11.11
C ILE A 354 22.39 11.69 11.50
N SER A 355 23.16 11.09 12.42
CA SER A 355 22.90 9.72 12.88
C SER A 355 21.54 9.59 13.57
N LYS A 356 21.18 10.56 14.44
CA LYS A 356 19.85 10.64 15.07
C LYS A 356 18.74 10.75 14.03
N ALA A 357 18.85 11.67 13.08
CA ALA A 357 17.86 11.83 12.02
C ALA A 357 17.74 10.56 11.14
N THR A 358 18.84 9.83 10.91
CA THR A 358 18.81 8.57 10.15
C THR A 358 18.10 7.46 10.93
N ILE A 359 18.35 7.37 12.24
CA ILE A 359 17.69 6.42 13.14
C ILE A 359 16.19 6.71 13.23
N GLU A 360 15.79 7.98 13.28
CA GLU A 360 14.38 8.38 13.24
C GLU A 360 13.70 7.87 11.97
N VAL A 361 14.26 8.15 10.78
CA VAL A 361 13.72 7.63 9.50
C VAL A 361 13.62 6.10 9.52
N HIS A 362 14.65 5.41 10.02
CA HIS A 362 14.65 3.96 10.14
C HIS A 362 13.57 3.44 11.10
N SER A 363 13.37 4.09 12.24
CA SER A 363 12.34 3.70 13.21
C SER A 363 10.92 3.82 12.61
N HIS A 364 10.66 4.88 11.84
CA HIS A 364 9.40 5.04 11.10
C HIS A 364 9.21 3.92 10.07
N LEU A 365 10.23 3.64 9.27
CA LEU A 365 10.16 2.61 8.22
C LEU A 365 10.03 1.20 8.80
N SER A 366 10.75 0.90 9.89
CA SER A 366 10.66 -0.39 10.60
C SER A 366 9.30 -0.56 11.27
N SER A 367 8.76 0.49 11.91
CA SER A 367 7.43 0.45 12.50
C SER A 367 6.35 0.20 11.44
N LEU A 368 6.45 0.90 10.29
CA LEU A 368 5.56 0.70 9.15
C LEU A 368 5.65 -0.75 8.64
N ALA A 369 6.86 -1.25 8.39
CA ALA A 369 7.09 -2.59 7.84
C ALA A 369 6.59 -3.70 8.76
N SER A 370 6.74 -3.56 10.09
CA SER A 370 6.38 -4.62 11.04
C SER A 370 4.90 -4.60 11.44
N SER A 371 4.27 -3.42 11.54
CA SER A 371 2.92 -3.31 12.14
C SER A 371 1.80 -3.03 11.14
N ARG A 372 2.07 -2.21 10.12
CA ARG A 372 1.04 -1.61 9.26
C ARG A 372 1.08 -2.15 7.83
N LEU A 373 2.27 -2.37 7.27
CA LEU A 373 2.43 -2.91 5.92
C LEU A 373 1.73 -4.27 5.72
N PRO A 374 1.82 -5.24 6.67
CA PRO A 374 1.08 -6.49 6.56
C PRO A 374 -0.43 -6.27 6.52
N ARG A 375 -0.94 -5.28 7.26
CA ARG A 375 -2.36 -4.92 7.24
C ARG A 375 -2.78 -4.38 5.88
N TYR A 376 -2.02 -3.45 5.29
CA TYR A 376 -2.33 -2.91 3.96
C TYR A 376 -2.34 -3.99 2.89
N ILE A 377 -1.35 -4.89 2.91
CA ILE A 377 -1.27 -6.04 1.99
C ILE A 377 -2.45 -6.98 2.23
N SER A 378 -2.79 -7.28 3.50
CA SER A 378 -3.93 -8.14 3.84
C SER A 378 -5.26 -7.56 3.37
N GLN A 379 -5.43 -6.24 3.40
CA GLN A 379 -6.64 -5.58 2.90
C GLN A 379 -6.75 -5.69 1.37
N ALA A 380 -5.64 -5.55 0.65
CA ALA A 380 -5.62 -5.77 -0.81
C ALA A 380 -5.94 -7.23 -1.19
N HIS A 381 -5.43 -8.20 -0.42
CA HIS A 381 -5.80 -9.60 -0.60
C HIS A 381 -7.26 -9.87 -0.24
N ASN A 382 -7.76 -9.26 0.85
CA ASN A 382 -9.16 -9.38 1.24
C ASN A 382 -10.09 -8.86 0.14
N PHE A 383 -9.79 -7.69 -0.41
CA PHE A 383 -10.52 -7.13 -1.55
C PHE A 383 -10.49 -8.07 -2.76
N THR A 384 -9.31 -8.55 -3.16
CA THR A 384 -9.18 -9.49 -4.29
C THR A 384 -10.01 -10.75 -4.06
N ARG A 385 -9.99 -11.31 -2.85
CA ARG A 385 -10.78 -12.50 -2.48
C ARG A 385 -12.28 -12.23 -2.57
N VAL A 386 -12.76 -11.16 -1.92
CA VAL A 386 -14.18 -10.78 -1.97
C VAL A 386 -14.60 -10.51 -3.41
N TRP A 387 -13.77 -9.81 -4.19
CA TRP A 387 -14.04 -9.56 -5.60
C TRP A 387 -14.21 -10.84 -6.40
N LEU A 388 -13.31 -11.82 -6.26
CA LEU A 388 -13.41 -13.09 -6.97
C LEU A 388 -14.67 -13.88 -6.56
N GLU A 389 -14.97 -13.95 -5.26
CA GLU A 389 -16.16 -14.65 -4.73
C GLU A 389 -17.47 -14.00 -5.21
N GLU A 390 -17.57 -12.67 -5.13
CA GLU A 390 -18.78 -11.96 -5.55
C GLU A 390 -18.89 -11.87 -7.08
N ASN A 391 -17.79 -11.80 -7.82
CA ASN A 391 -17.81 -11.85 -9.28
C ASN A 391 -18.33 -13.19 -9.80
N ASP A 392 -17.99 -14.32 -9.15
CA ASP A 392 -18.56 -15.63 -9.50
C ASP A 392 -20.08 -15.67 -9.26
N ARG A 393 -20.56 -15.10 -8.15
CA ARG A 393 -21.99 -14.96 -7.85
C ARG A 393 -22.70 -14.03 -8.84
N ILE A 394 -22.08 -12.91 -9.21
CA ILE A 394 -22.63 -11.98 -10.21
C ILE A 394 -22.71 -12.64 -11.58
N ASN A 395 -21.69 -13.40 -12.00
CA ASN A 395 -21.71 -14.13 -13.27
C ASN A 395 -22.76 -15.24 -13.28
N SER A 396 -22.90 -15.98 -12.17
CA SER A 396 -23.96 -16.99 -12.01
C SER A 396 -25.34 -16.33 -12.10
N GLY A 397 -25.55 -15.21 -11.40
CA GLY A 397 -26.80 -14.47 -11.46
C GLY A 397 -27.09 -13.85 -12.83
N LEU A 398 -26.04 -13.48 -13.59
CA LEU A 398 -26.18 -13.02 -14.98
C LEU A 398 -26.70 -14.13 -15.89
N VAL A 399 -26.21 -15.36 -15.70
CA VAL A 399 -26.70 -16.55 -16.42
C VAL A 399 -28.16 -16.81 -16.05
N GLU A 400 -28.49 -16.83 -14.75
CA GLU A 400 -29.86 -17.03 -14.28
C GLU A 400 -30.84 -15.97 -14.81
N LEU A 401 -30.44 -14.68 -14.83
CA LEU A 401 -31.24 -13.60 -15.44
C LEU A 401 -31.46 -13.83 -16.94
N SER A 402 -30.45 -14.33 -17.66
CA SER A 402 -30.55 -14.62 -19.08
C SER A 402 -31.43 -15.84 -19.39
N ASP A 403 -31.37 -16.87 -18.55
CA ASP A 403 -32.22 -18.05 -18.63
C ASP A 403 -33.68 -17.69 -18.34
N LEU A 404 -33.91 -16.86 -17.32
CA LEU A 404 -35.23 -16.38 -16.96
C LEU A 404 -35.84 -15.49 -18.05
N HIS A 405 -35.05 -14.58 -18.63
CA HIS A 405 -35.46 -13.81 -19.79
C HIS A 405 -35.85 -14.72 -20.96
N SER A 406 -35.06 -15.75 -21.25
CA SER A 406 -35.34 -16.72 -22.32
C SER A 406 -36.60 -17.55 -22.05
N LEU A 407 -36.83 -17.92 -20.78
CA LEU A 407 -38.05 -18.63 -20.36
C LEU A 407 -39.29 -17.76 -20.57
N TYR A 408 -39.26 -16.51 -20.15
CA TYR A 408 -40.39 -15.58 -20.27
C TYR A 408 -40.63 -15.14 -21.73
N ASP A 409 -39.59 -14.96 -22.54
CA ASP A 409 -39.76 -14.77 -23.99
C ASP A 409 -40.34 -16.03 -24.65
N GLY A 410 -39.87 -17.21 -24.24
CA GLY A 410 -40.46 -18.50 -24.61
C GLY A 410 -41.94 -18.61 -24.25
N PHE A 411 -42.35 -18.10 -23.09
CA PHE A 411 -43.75 -18.09 -22.65
C PHE A 411 -44.62 -17.17 -23.51
N LEU A 412 -44.13 -15.96 -23.86
CA LEU A 412 -44.80 -15.08 -24.83
C LEU A 412 -44.98 -15.77 -26.19
N ASN A 413 -43.94 -16.47 -26.66
CA ASN A 413 -43.99 -17.22 -27.92
C ASN A 413 -44.98 -18.40 -27.87
N ALA A 414 -45.04 -19.10 -26.74
CA ALA A 414 -45.98 -20.19 -26.52
C ALA A 414 -47.43 -19.68 -26.48
N TYR A 415 -47.68 -18.50 -25.91
CA TYR A 415 -49.01 -17.88 -25.91
C TYR A 415 -49.49 -17.53 -27.33
N ASP A 416 -48.63 -16.94 -28.16
CA ASP A 416 -48.95 -16.69 -29.57
C ASP A 416 -49.22 -18.01 -30.33
N SER A 417 -48.42 -19.05 -30.06
CA SER A 417 -48.60 -20.38 -30.65
C SER A 417 -49.91 -21.04 -30.21
N LEU A 418 -50.33 -20.86 -28.95
CA LEU A 418 -51.61 -21.32 -28.42
C LEU A 418 -52.79 -20.68 -29.15
N MET A 419 -52.73 -19.36 -29.41
CA MET A 419 -53.77 -18.67 -30.17
C MET A 419 -53.91 -19.21 -31.60
N LEU A 420 -52.78 -19.49 -32.26
CA LEU A 420 -52.77 -20.12 -33.59
C LEU A 420 -53.32 -21.55 -33.55
N GLU A 421 -52.99 -22.33 -32.53
CA GLU A 421 -53.47 -23.69 -32.37
C GLU A 421 -54.98 -23.73 -32.12
N VAL A 422 -55.53 -22.80 -31.35
CA VAL A 422 -56.98 -22.66 -31.14
C VAL A 422 -57.68 -22.32 -32.45
N ALA A 423 -57.12 -21.40 -33.24
CA ALA A 423 -57.64 -21.07 -34.57
C ALA A 423 -57.59 -22.27 -35.52
N ARG A 424 -56.51 -23.07 -35.48
CA ARG A 424 -56.36 -24.30 -36.26
C ARG A 424 -57.43 -25.32 -35.86
N ARG A 425 -57.61 -25.60 -34.55
CA ARG A 425 -58.64 -26.54 -34.06
C ARG A 425 -60.04 -26.10 -34.47
N ARG A 426 -60.33 -24.80 -34.40
CA ARG A 426 -61.60 -24.23 -34.88
C ARG A 426 -61.80 -24.47 -36.38
N HIS A 427 -60.77 -24.25 -37.19
CA HIS A 427 -60.85 -24.48 -38.63
C HIS A 427 -61.07 -25.97 -38.95
N VAL A 428 -60.39 -26.88 -38.24
CA VAL A 428 -60.62 -28.32 -38.36
C VAL A 428 -62.06 -28.68 -37.99
N ARG A 429 -62.58 -28.15 -36.88
CA ARG A 429 -63.98 -28.36 -36.48
C ARG A 429 -64.95 -27.88 -37.56
N GLN A 430 -64.75 -26.69 -38.12
CA GLN A 430 -65.59 -26.18 -39.21
C GLN A 430 -65.54 -27.06 -40.45
N ARG A 431 -64.36 -27.63 -40.78
CA ARG A 431 -64.21 -28.59 -41.88
C ARG A 431 -64.94 -29.89 -41.60
N VAL A 432 -64.82 -30.44 -40.39
CA VAL A 432 -65.56 -31.65 -39.96
C VAL A 432 -67.07 -31.38 -40.03
N GLU A 433 -67.55 -30.25 -39.52
CA GLU A 433 -68.96 -29.86 -39.59
C GLU A 433 -69.45 -29.62 -41.03
N LYS A 434 -68.59 -29.14 -41.93
CA LYS A 434 -68.90 -29.06 -43.36
C LYS A 434 -69.04 -30.46 -43.97
N VAL A 435 -68.08 -31.35 -43.74
CA VAL A 435 -68.13 -32.72 -44.25
C VAL A 435 -69.36 -33.46 -43.72
N LEU A 436 -69.69 -33.30 -42.43
CA LEU A 436 -70.90 -33.89 -41.85
C LEU A 436 -72.19 -33.34 -42.50
N ARG A 437 -72.25 -32.04 -42.79
CA ARG A 437 -73.39 -31.44 -43.51
C ARG A 437 -73.50 -31.95 -44.95
N ASP A 438 -72.39 -31.98 -45.68
CA ASP A 438 -72.34 -32.45 -47.06
C ASP A 438 -72.71 -33.95 -47.13
N THR A 439 -72.23 -34.75 -46.18
CA THR A 439 -72.55 -36.18 -46.06
C THR A 439 -74.01 -36.41 -45.71
N ARG A 440 -74.54 -35.65 -44.74
CA ARG A 440 -75.97 -35.71 -44.39
C ARG A 440 -76.85 -35.35 -45.58
N HIS A 441 -76.53 -34.28 -46.30
CA HIS A 441 -77.27 -33.91 -47.50
C HIS A 441 -77.23 -35.00 -48.58
N LYS A 442 -76.08 -35.65 -48.76
CA LYS A 442 -75.94 -36.76 -49.72
C LYS A 442 -76.70 -38.02 -49.27
N LEU A 443 -76.71 -38.32 -47.98
CA LEU A 443 -77.49 -39.42 -47.41
C LEU A 443 -78.99 -39.17 -47.52
N ASP A 444 -79.43 -37.94 -47.25
CA ASP A 444 -80.83 -37.52 -47.42
C ASP A 444 -81.25 -37.66 -48.89
N GLN A 445 -80.40 -37.24 -49.84
CA GLN A 445 -80.63 -37.43 -51.27
C GLN A 445 -80.77 -38.92 -51.66
N LEU A 446 -79.87 -39.78 -51.18
CA LEU A 446 -79.92 -41.22 -51.46
C LEU A 446 -81.13 -41.89 -50.81
N HIS A 447 -81.53 -41.44 -49.62
CA HIS A 447 -82.75 -41.88 -48.95
C HIS A 447 -83.99 -41.53 -49.80
N ASP A 448 -84.06 -40.31 -50.33
CA ASP A 448 -85.18 -39.87 -51.17
C ASP A 448 -85.20 -40.59 -52.52
N GLU A 449 -84.04 -40.84 -53.13
CA GLU A 449 -83.89 -41.65 -54.35
C GLU A 449 -84.33 -43.11 -54.11
N ASP A 450 -83.91 -43.76 -53.01
CA ASP A 450 -84.34 -45.13 -52.65
C ASP A 450 -85.83 -45.17 -52.29
N ALA A 451 -86.34 -44.16 -51.58
CA ALA A 451 -87.77 -44.05 -51.26
C ALA A 451 -88.60 -43.96 -52.55
N ALA A 452 -88.20 -43.11 -53.50
CA ALA A 452 -88.86 -42.97 -54.79
C ALA A 452 -88.76 -44.25 -55.63
N ALA A 453 -87.60 -44.91 -55.66
CA ALA A 453 -87.40 -46.17 -56.38
C ALA A 453 -88.24 -47.31 -55.79
N ARG A 454 -88.31 -47.44 -54.46
CA ARG A 454 -89.17 -48.41 -53.78
C ARG A 454 -90.66 -48.11 -53.98
N GLU A 455 -91.05 -46.85 -53.99
CA GLU A 455 -92.43 -46.45 -54.32
C GLU A 455 -92.79 -46.81 -55.76
N THR A 456 -91.90 -46.52 -56.71
CA THR A 456 -92.08 -46.86 -58.13
C THR A 456 -92.17 -48.37 -58.32
N PHE A 457 -91.25 -49.12 -57.69
CA PHE A 457 -91.27 -50.59 -57.70
C PHE A 457 -92.58 -51.14 -57.09
N ARG A 458 -93.04 -50.56 -55.98
CA ARG A 458 -94.31 -50.95 -55.35
C ARG A 458 -95.50 -50.65 -56.25
N ALA A 459 -95.51 -49.50 -56.94
CA ALA A 459 -96.57 -49.11 -57.84
C ALA A 459 -96.62 -49.97 -59.12
N GLU A 460 -95.47 -50.39 -59.65
CA GLU A 460 -95.39 -51.17 -60.90
C GLU A 460 -95.56 -52.68 -60.70
N GLN A 461 -95.00 -53.22 -59.61
CA GLN A 461 -94.89 -54.66 -59.38
C GLN A 461 -95.66 -55.14 -58.14
N GLY A 462 -96.08 -54.24 -57.26
CA GLY A 462 -96.71 -54.59 -55.98
C GLY A 462 -97.98 -55.42 -56.13
N ASP A 463 -98.78 -55.15 -57.16
CA ASP A 463 -100.02 -55.90 -57.45
C ASP A 463 -99.76 -57.35 -57.87
N PHE A 464 -98.55 -57.66 -58.34
CA PHE A 464 -98.15 -58.99 -58.83
C PHE A 464 -97.30 -59.77 -57.81
N LEU A 465 -96.92 -59.15 -56.69
CA LEU A 465 -96.03 -59.74 -55.69
C LEU A 465 -96.83 -60.13 -54.44
N PRO A 466 -96.92 -61.44 -54.11
CA PRO A 466 -97.48 -61.87 -52.84
C PRO A 466 -96.72 -61.23 -51.68
N SER A 467 -97.43 -60.75 -50.66
CA SER A 467 -96.85 -60.09 -49.48
C SER A 467 -95.85 -60.96 -48.69
N ASP A 468 -95.81 -62.27 -48.95
CA ASP A 468 -94.94 -63.25 -48.29
C ASP A 468 -93.65 -63.58 -49.08
N ILE A 469 -93.44 -62.98 -50.26
CA ILE A 469 -92.24 -63.29 -51.06
C ILE A 469 -90.95 -62.74 -50.42
N TRP A 470 -91.05 -61.57 -49.78
CA TRP A 470 -89.97 -60.98 -49.00
C TRP A 470 -90.54 -59.96 -47.99
N PRO A 471 -90.36 -60.18 -46.67
CA PRO A 471 -90.87 -59.26 -45.63
C PRO A 471 -90.37 -57.81 -45.77
N GLY A 472 -89.27 -57.61 -46.50
CA GLY A 472 -88.65 -56.30 -46.70
C GLY A 472 -89.26 -55.45 -47.81
N VAL A 473 -90.13 -56.00 -48.67
CA VAL A 473 -90.67 -55.28 -49.86
C VAL A 473 -91.43 -54.00 -49.47
N GLY A 474 -92.03 -53.97 -48.28
CA GLY A 474 -92.76 -52.82 -47.75
C GLY A 474 -91.95 -51.89 -46.83
N LEU A 475 -90.67 -52.19 -46.57
CA LEU A 475 -89.87 -51.38 -45.64
C LEU A 475 -89.41 -50.08 -46.30
N ALA A 476 -89.40 -49.00 -45.51
CA ALA A 476 -88.79 -47.75 -45.89
C ALA A 476 -87.25 -47.90 -46.03
N PRO A 477 -86.58 -46.99 -46.77
CA PRO A 477 -85.13 -46.90 -46.80
C PRO A 477 -84.51 -46.77 -45.40
N MET A 478 -83.26 -47.20 -45.25
CA MET A 478 -82.53 -47.05 -43.99
C MET A 478 -82.20 -45.58 -43.72
N GLN A 479 -82.19 -45.19 -42.44
CA GLN A 479 -81.75 -43.86 -41.99
C GLN A 479 -80.43 -43.98 -41.21
N VAL A 480 -79.52 -43.01 -41.40
CA VAL A 480 -78.20 -42.99 -40.78
C VAL A 480 -78.07 -41.78 -39.85
N GLN A 481 -77.68 -42.00 -38.59
CA GLN A 481 -77.46 -40.95 -37.59
C GLN A 481 -75.99 -40.88 -37.17
N PHE A 482 -75.42 -39.67 -37.14
CA PHE A 482 -74.07 -39.42 -36.64
C PHE A 482 -74.11 -39.03 -35.16
N THR A 483 -73.36 -39.74 -34.32
CA THR A 483 -73.19 -39.43 -32.88
C THR A 483 -71.80 -38.89 -32.63
N ARG A 484 -71.68 -37.79 -31.88
CA ARG A 484 -70.38 -37.24 -31.44
C ARG A 484 -69.88 -38.06 -30.25
N LEU A 485 -68.63 -38.49 -30.29
CA LEU A 485 -67.98 -39.19 -29.19
C LEU A 485 -66.92 -38.26 -28.57
N SER A 486 -66.87 -38.19 -27.25
CA SER A 486 -65.84 -37.44 -26.52
C SER A 486 -64.45 -38.01 -26.83
N GLY A 487 -63.52 -37.13 -27.20
CA GLY A 487 -62.12 -37.52 -27.38
C GLY A 487 -61.50 -37.92 -26.04
N GLY A 488 -60.78 -39.04 -26.01
CA GLY A 488 -59.98 -39.42 -24.84
C GLY A 488 -58.83 -38.44 -24.58
N GLN A 489 -58.29 -38.46 -23.37
CA GLN A 489 -57.09 -37.70 -23.04
C GLN A 489 -55.90 -38.27 -23.82
N LEU A 490 -55.19 -37.42 -24.55
CA LEU A 490 -53.98 -37.82 -25.26
C LEU A 490 -52.93 -38.28 -24.24
N ASP A 491 -52.40 -39.49 -24.42
CA ASP A 491 -51.37 -40.06 -23.56
C ASP A 491 -50.03 -39.37 -23.88
N GLY A 492 -49.64 -38.39 -23.06
CA GLY A 492 -48.42 -37.59 -23.24
C GLY A 492 -48.22 -36.56 -22.13
N GLY A 493 -47.31 -36.84 -21.17
CA GLY A 493 -46.97 -35.97 -20.03
C GLY A 493 -45.89 -34.92 -20.32
N PRO A 494 -45.28 -34.29 -19.29
CA PRO A 494 -45.81 -33.98 -17.97
C PRO A 494 -46.31 -32.52 -17.92
N ILE A 495 -47.56 -32.32 -17.49
CA ILE A 495 -48.08 -30.99 -17.14
C ILE A 495 -47.85 -30.79 -15.65
N GLY A 496 -46.94 -29.89 -15.28
CA GLY A 496 -46.93 -29.15 -13.99
C GLY A 496 -46.91 -29.96 -12.70
N GLN A 497 -45.81 -29.83 -11.95
CA GLN A 497 -45.66 -30.25 -10.55
C GLN A 497 -46.92 -29.91 -9.72
N LYS A 498 -47.60 -30.94 -9.21
CA LYS A 498 -48.45 -30.83 -8.02
C LYS A 498 -47.80 -31.64 -6.90
N PRO A 499 -47.64 -31.09 -5.68
CA PRO A 499 -47.13 -31.83 -4.54
C PRO A 499 -48.03 -33.01 -4.19
N LEU A 500 -47.38 -34.13 -3.85
CA LEU A 500 -47.98 -35.34 -3.31
C LEU A 500 -48.69 -35.06 -1.98
N GLU A 501 -50.00 -35.35 -1.89
CA GLU A 501 -50.68 -35.67 -0.62
C GLU A 501 -51.67 -36.83 -0.84
N GLU A 502 -51.68 -37.73 0.13
CA GLU A 502 -52.14 -39.14 0.12
C GLU A 502 -53.68 -39.33 0.09
N PRO A 503 -54.22 -40.43 -0.48
CA PRO A 503 -55.63 -40.77 -0.31
C PRO A 503 -55.81 -41.76 0.85
N SER A 504 -56.42 -41.29 1.93
CA SER A 504 -57.04 -42.16 2.95
C SER A 504 -58.51 -42.41 2.60
N GLY A 505 -58.92 -43.67 2.76
CA GLY A 505 -60.10 -44.28 2.19
C GLY A 505 -61.45 -43.92 2.80
N GLY A 506 -62.49 -44.46 2.16
CA GLY A 506 -63.87 -44.41 2.64
C GLY A 506 -64.87 -44.81 1.56
N GLU A 507 -65.22 -46.10 1.52
CA GLU A 507 -66.42 -46.62 0.86
C GLU A 507 -67.67 -45.84 1.32
N TYR A 508 -68.69 -45.68 0.46
CA TYR A 508 -70.03 -46.23 0.66
C TYR A 508 -70.93 -45.91 -0.54
N ALA A 509 -71.65 -46.95 -0.97
CA ALA A 509 -72.64 -46.96 -2.04
C ALA A 509 -73.87 -46.08 -1.71
N GLY A 510 -74.46 -45.50 -2.75
CA GLY A 510 -75.74 -44.78 -2.67
C GLY A 510 -76.32 -44.52 -4.04
N ALA A 511 -76.98 -45.53 -4.62
CA ALA A 511 -77.76 -45.38 -5.84
C ALA A 511 -78.98 -44.47 -5.57
N ALA A 512 -79.03 -43.32 -6.23
CA ALA A 512 -80.21 -42.48 -6.31
C ALA A 512 -80.58 -42.24 -7.78
N LYS A 513 -81.76 -42.74 -8.14
CA LYS A 513 -82.49 -42.45 -9.39
C LYS A 513 -82.88 -40.97 -9.42
N ALA A 514 -82.52 -40.27 -10.48
CA ALA A 514 -83.18 -39.09 -11.05
C ALA A 514 -82.24 -38.58 -12.15
N GLY A 515 -82.65 -38.14 -13.32
CA GLY A 515 -83.95 -37.93 -13.90
C GLY A 515 -83.65 -37.62 -15.37
N VAL A 516 -84.59 -37.94 -16.24
CA VAL A 516 -84.55 -37.55 -17.64
C VAL A 516 -84.63 -36.02 -17.67
N SER A 517 -83.49 -35.35 -17.78
CA SER A 517 -83.39 -33.92 -18.10
C SER A 517 -82.36 -33.74 -19.21
N ASP A 518 -82.88 -33.60 -20.41
CA ASP A 518 -82.43 -32.69 -21.46
C ASP A 518 -81.23 -31.80 -21.05
N GLY A 519 -80.00 -32.24 -21.34
CA GLY A 519 -78.75 -31.55 -20.95
C GLY A 519 -77.72 -31.70 -22.07
N SER A 520 -77.59 -30.70 -22.94
CA SER A 520 -76.62 -29.60 -22.81
C SER A 520 -75.19 -30.04 -22.48
N ALA A 521 -74.27 -29.70 -23.40
CA ALA A 521 -72.85 -29.39 -23.16
C ALA A 521 -71.77 -30.50 -23.21
N GLU A 522 -72.02 -31.72 -23.65
CA GLU A 522 -70.95 -32.73 -23.82
C GLU A 522 -70.31 -32.73 -25.22
N GLY A 523 -69.61 -31.65 -25.57
CA GLY A 523 -68.80 -31.61 -26.78
C GLY A 523 -67.58 -30.71 -26.61
N GLU A 524 -66.47 -31.06 -27.28
CA GLU A 524 -65.21 -30.31 -27.30
C GLU A 524 -65.48 -28.79 -27.37
N GLN A 525 -65.14 -28.07 -26.29
CA GLN A 525 -65.29 -26.62 -26.21
C GLN A 525 -64.02 -25.97 -26.76
N ILE A 526 -64.07 -25.53 -28.02
CA ILE A 526 -62.97 -24.76 -28.63
C ILE A 526 -63.28 -23.28 -28.41
N PRO A 527 -62.40 -22.52 -27.72
CA PRO A 527 -62.59 -21.08 -27.51
C PRO A 527 -62.82 -20.31 -28.82
N ASP A 528 -63.81 -19.40 -28.82
CA ASP A 528 -64.02 -18.48 -29.93
C ASP A 528 -63.09 -17.27 -29.76
N LEU A 529 -62.06 -17.18 -30.61
CA LEU A 529 -61.13 -16.05 -30.67
C LEU A 529 -61.50 -15.12 -31.83
N PRO A 530 -61.55 -13.79 -31.60
CA PRO A 530 -61.66 -12.79 -32.66
C PRO A 530 -60.56 -12.94 -33.72
N ARG A 531 -60.92 -12.76 -35.00
CA ARG A 531 -59.97 -12.90 -36.13
C ARG A 531 -58.75 -11.99 -36.02
N HIS A 532 -58.95 -10.75 -35.54
CA HIS A 532 -57.87 -9.78 -35.40
C HIS A 532 -56.76 -10.25 -34.45
N LEU A 533 -57.09 -10.92 -33.34
CA LEU A 533 -56.10 -11.43 -32.39
C LEU A 533 -55.28 -12.57 -32.98
N VAL A 534 -55.93 -13.44 -33.76
CA VAL A 534 -55.26 -14.54 -34.46
C VAL A 534 -54.32 -14.00 -35.55
N GLU A 535 -54.77 -12.99 -36.30
CA GLU A 535 -53.95 -12.33 -37.33
C GLU A 535 -52.75 -11.60 -36.70
N GLU A 536 -52.94 -10.97 -35.55
CA GLU A 536 -51.88 -10.29 -34.81
C GLU A 536 -50.86 -11.29 -34.24
N ALA A 537 -51.33 -12.38 -33.62
CA ALA A 537 -50.47 -13.48 -33.16
C ALA A 537 -49.69 -14.10 -34.33
N TYR A 538 -50.33 -14.29 -35.48
CA TYR A 538 -49.68 -14.77 -36.69
C TYR A 538 -48.59 -13.80 -37.18
N ALA A 539 -48.88 -12.50 -37.17
CA ALA A 539 -47.93 -11.47 -37.54
C ALA A 539 -46.72 -11.45 -36.61
N ARG A 540 -46.91 -11.57 -35.28
CA ARG A 540 -45.83 -11.65 -34.28
C ARG A 540 -44.96 -12.87 -34.48
N VAL A 541 -45.56 -14.06 -34.62
CA VAL A 541 -44.81 -15.31 -34.85
C VAL A 541 -44.02 -15.24 -36.17
N LYS A 542 -44.63 -14.71 -37.23
CA LYS A 542 -43.96 -14.54 -38.53
C LYS A 542 -42.80 -13.53 -38.45
N ALA A 543 -42.98 -12.42 -37.74
CA ALA A 543 -41.93 -11.43 -37.53
C ALA A 543 -40.75 -12.03 -36.77
N ARG A 544 -41.00 -12.76 -35.68
CA ARG A 544 -39.95 -13.42 -34.88
C ARG A 544 -39.21 -14.51 -35.66
N ASN A 545 -39.91 -15.33 -36.43
CA ASN A 545 -39.27 -16.34 -37.30
C ASN A 545 -38.36 -15.71 -38.37
N LYS A 546 -38.72 -14.51 -38.86
CA LYS A 546 -37.86 -13.75 -39.77
C LYS A 546 -36.58 -13.25 -39.08
N VAL A 547 -36.67 -12.81 -37.83
CA VAL A 547 -35.49 -12.41 -37.04
C VAL A 547 -34.59 -13.62 -36.75
N ALA A 548 -35.16 -14.75 -36.33
CA ALA A 548 -34.41 -15.97 -36.05
C ALA A 548 -33.66 -16.52 -37.29
N SER A 549 -34.29 -16.46 -38.47
CA SER A 549 -33.66 -16.90 -39.72
C SER A 549 -32.56 -15.97 -40.22
N GLN A 550 -32.66 -14.66 -39.96
CA GLN A 550 -31.60 -13.70 -40.30
C GLN A 550 -30.36 -13.86 -39.41
N LEU A 551 -30.52 -14.24 -38.14
CA LEU A 551 -29.41 -14.52 -37.22
C LEU A 551 -28.66 -15.82 -37.54
N HIS A 552 -29.22 -16.71 -38.37
CA HIS A 552 -28.57 -17.95 -38.79
C HIS A 552 -27.89 -17.86 -40.18
N THR A 553 -27.92 -16.67 -40.81
CA THR A 553 -27.33 -16.43 -42.14
C THR A 553 -26.15 -15.44 -42.11
N VAL A 554 -25.62 -15.17 -40.92
CA VAL A 554 -24.35 -14.44 -40.68
C VAL A 554 -23.46 -15.35 -39.85
#